data_AF-A0A226N6H6-F1
#
_entry.id   AF-A0A226N6H6-F1
#
_cell.length_a   1.000
_cell.length_b   1.000
_cell.length_c   1.000
_cell.angle_alpha   90.00
_cell.angle_beta   90.00
_cell.angle_gamma   90.00
#
_symmetry.space_group_name_H-M   'P 1'
#
loop_
_entity.id
_entity.type
_entity.pdbx_description
1 polymer ?
#
loop_
_entity_poly.entity_id
_entity_poly.type
_entity_poly.pdbx_seq_one_letter_code
_entity_poly.pdbx_strand_id
1 'polypeptide(L)'
;MLAIRQNALGHVRYVLKDGLKWLPLYGWYFSQHGGVYVKRSAKFNEKEMRAKLRAQMKAETPMYLVIFPEGTRYNPEMPKVIADSQSFAEKEGLAVLKHVLTPRVKATHVAIDTMKDYLDAVYDVTVAYEGTVDHKGQRKLAPSMT
;
A
#
# COMPACT_ATOMS: atom_id res chain seq x y z
N MET A 1 -1.14 12.99 9.47
CA MET A 1 -2.15 13.59 10.37
C MET A 1 -3.00 12.56 11.11
N LEU A 2 -3.55 11.53 10.45
CA LEU A 2 -4.41 10.51 11.11
C LEU A 2 -3.75 9.79 12.29
N ALA A 3 -2.63 9.08 12.05
CA ALA A 3 -1.94 8.35 13.13
C ALA A 3 -1.44 9.27 14.27
N ILE A 4 -1.06 10.53 13.96
CA ILE A 4 -0.65 11.51 14.96
C ILE A 4 -1.84 11.90 15.85
N ARG A 5 -3.01 12.19 15.25
CA ARG A 5 -4.23 12.53 15.98
C ARG A 5 -4.71 11.41 16.90
N GLN A 6 -4.39 10.17 16.55
CA GLN A 6 -4.73 8.99 17.36
C GLN A 6 -3.59 8.53 18.28
N ASN A 7 -2.52 9.34 18.42
CA ASN A 7 -1.32 9.02 19.19
C ASN A 7 -0.70 7.64 18.87
N ALA A 8 -0.82 7.21 17.62
CA ALA A 8 -0.49 5.85 17.17
C ALA A 8 0.73 5.80 16.25
N LEU A 9 1.59 6.82 16.30
CA LEU A 9 2.71 6.96 15.36
C LEU A 9 3.70 5.78 15.42
N GLY A 10 3.99 5.26 16.63
CA GLY A 10 4.84 4.07 16.82
C GLY A 10 4.16 2.74 16.49
N HIS A 11 2.84 2.78 16.30
CA HIS A 11 1.97 1.63 16.06
C HIS A 11 1.61 1.46 14.58
N VAL A 12 2.15 2.30 13.70
CA VAL A 12 1.94 2.16 12.26
C VAL A 12 2.76 0.99 11.74
N ARG A 13 2.12 0.16 10.93
CA ARG A 13 2.65 -1.02 10.27
C ARG A 13 2.37 -0.91 8.79
N TYR A 14 3.35 -1.25 7.96
CA TYR A 14 3.24 -1.12 6.51
C TYR A 14 3.34 -2.47 5.83
N VAL A 15 2.54 -2.65 4.78
CA VAL A 15 2.79 -3.69 3.79
C VAL A 15 3.82 -3.15 2.79
N LEU A 16 5.02 -3.71 2.83
CA LEU A 16 6.19 -3.19 2.11
C LEU A 16 6.55 -4.07 0.92
N LYS A 17 7.25 -3.47 -0.05
CA LYS A 17 7.86 -4.22 -1.16
C LYS A 17 8.97 -5.11 -0.61
N ASP A 18 9.04 -6.37 -1.04
CA ASP A 18 10.09 -7.32 -0.62
C ASP A 18 11.52 -6.80 -0.85
N GLY A 19 11.72 -5.93 -1.85
CA GLY A 19 13.02 -5.29 -2.08
C GLY A 19 13.53 -4.43 -0.92
N LEU A 20 12.63 -3.88 -0.08
CA LEU A 20 13.01 -3.03 1.05
C LEU A 20 13.75 -3.78 2.17
N LYS A 21 13.63 -5.12 2.22
CA LYS A 21 14.33 -5.92 3.23
C LYS A 21 15.85 -5.88 3.08
N TRP A 22 16.34 -5.52 1.89
CA TRP A 22 17.77 -5.46 1.58
C TRP A 22 18.41 -4.12 1.93
N LEU A 23 17.61 -3.13 2.34
CA LEU A 23 18.15 -1.85 2.80
C LEU A 23 18.81 -2.07 4.17
N PRO A 24 20.12 -1.77 4.33
CA PRO A 24 20.82 -1.99 5.59
C PRO A 24 20.14 -1.19 6.71
N LEU A 25 20.09 -1.77 7.91
CA LEU A 25 19.38 -1.28 9.10
C LEU A 25 17.85 -1.27 8.96
N TYR A 26 17.32 -0.64 7.92
CA TYR A 26 15.88 -0.45 7.72
C TYR A 26 15.12 -1.75 7.43
N GLY A 27 15.68 -2.64 6.61
CA GLY A 27 15.05 -3.93 6.32
C GLY A 27 14.90 -4.79 7.57
N TRP A 28 15.91 -4.78 8.44
CA TRP A 28 15.86 -5.45 9.74
C TRP A 28 14.85 -4.77 10.68
N TYR A 29 14.89 -3.44 10.77
CA TYR A 29 13.95 -2.66 11.57
C TYR A 29 12.49 -2.95 11.19
N PHE A 30 12.13 -2.84 9.91
CA PHE A 30 10.77 -3.10 9.45
C PHE A 30 10.36 -4.56 9.63
N SER A 31 11.30 -5.51 9.55
CA SER A 31 11.02 -6.91 9.86
C SER A 31 10.66 -7.11 11.34
N GLN A 32 11.38 -6.47 12.26
CA GLN A 32 11.11 -6.52 13.70
C GLN A 32 9.82 -5.75 14.05
N HIS A 33 9.58 -4.62 13.39
CA HIS A 33 8.38 -3.80 13.56
C HIS A 33 7.13 -4.39 12.90
N GLY A 34 7.10 -5.68 12.54
CA GLY A 34 5.89 -6.33 12.01
C GLY A 34 5.53 -5.96 10.56
N GLY A 35 6.48 -5.46 9.78
CA GLY A 35 6.32 -5.20 8.35
C GLY A 35 6.03 -6.48 7.57
N VAL A 36 4.99 -6.44 6.74
CA VAL A 36 4.64 -7.55 5.86
C VAL A 36 5.23 -7.28 4.48
N TYR A 37 6.17 -8.13 4.06
CA TYR A 37 6.82 -7.99 2.76
C TYR A 37 6.03 -8.70 1.66
N VAL A 38 5.76 -7.99 0.56
CA VAL A 38 5.03 -8.50 -0.61
C VAL A 38 5.88 -8.35 -1.86
N LYS A 39 5.99 -9.44 -2.63
CA LYS A 39 6.64 -9.45 -3.95
C LYS A 39 5.63 -9.07 -5.03
N ARG A 40 6.05 -8.25 -6.00
CA ARG A 40 5.22 -7.81 -7.14
C ARG A 40 5.05 -8.88 -8.22
N SER A 41 6.05 -9.76 -8.39
CA SER A 41 6.12 -10.76 -9.45
C SER A 41 5.96 -12.21 -8.98
N ALA A 42 6.13 -12.47 -7.68
CA ALA A 42 5.99 -13.82 -7.13
C ALA A 42 4.59 -14.01 -6.53
N LYS A 43 4.14 -15.27 -6.48
CA LYS A 43 2.89 -15.68 -5.84
C LYS A 43 2.82 -15.05 -4.44
N PHE A 44 1.83 -14.18 -4.23
CA PHE A 44 1.61 -13.55 -2.93
C PHE A 44 1.46 -14.64 -1.85
N ASN A 45 2.31 -14.58 -0.82
CA ASN A 45 2.34 -15.59 0.22
C ASN A 45 1.30 -15.26 1.30
N GLU A 46 0.05 -15.63 1.03
CA GLU A 46 -1.07 -15.39 1.93
C GLU A 46 -0.84 -16.00 3.32
N LYS A 47 -0.26 -17.21 3.38
CA LYS A 47 -0.04 -17.94 4.64
C LYS A 47 0.91 -17.18 5.57
N GLU A 48 1.99 -16.63 5.03
CA GLU A 48 2.96 -15.85 5.81
C GLU A 48 2.35 -14.54 6.32
N MET A 49 1.61 -13.82 5.46
CA MET A 49 0.93 -12.60 5.88
C MET A 49 -0.09 -12.88 6.99
N ARG A 50 -0.94 -13.91 6.83
CA ARG A 50 -1.91 -14.32 7.86
C ARG A 50 -1.23 -14.66 9.17
N ALA A 51 -0.12 -15.41 9.14
CA ALA A 51 0.62 -15.78 10.34
C ALA A 51 1.17 -14.55 11.08
N LYS A 52 1.75 -13.59 10.35
CA LYS A 52 2.27 -12.33 10.92
C LYS A 52 1.15 -11.49 11.53
N LEU A 53 0.05 -11.30 10.82
CA LEU A 53 -1.10 -10.53 11.32
C LEU A 53 -1.71 -11.16 12.57
N ARG A 54 -1.91 -12.49 12.58
CA ARG A 54 -2.40 -13.21 13.76
C ARG A 54 -1.46 -13.09 14.96
N ALA A 55 -0.15 -13.09 14.74
CA ALA A 55 0.81 -12.90 15.81
C ALA A 55 0.70 -11.50 16.43
N GLN A 56 0.47 -10.46 15.61
CA GLN A 56 0.25 -9.10 16.10
C GLN A 56 -1.08 -8.99 16.88
N MET A 57 -2.16 -9.59 16.37
CA MET A 57 -3.45 -9.64 17.07
C MET A 57 -3.34 -10.35 18.42
N LYS A 58 -2.62 -11.49 18.47
CA LYS A 58 -2.40 -12.24 19.71
C LYS A 58 -1.56 -11.47 20.74
N ALA A 59 -0.67 -10.60 20.29
CA ALA A 59 0.10 -9.71 21.16
C ALA A 59 -0.72 -8.50 21.65
N GLU A 60 -1.99 -8.38 21.24
CA GLU A 60 -2.92 -7.29 21.59
C GLU A 60 -2.33 -5.89 21.38
N THR A 61 -1.35 -5.78 20.47
CA THR A 61 -0.58 -4.54 20.26
C THR A 61 -1.37 -3.61 19.35
N PRO A 62 -1.82 -2.43 19.82
CA PRO A 62 -2.53 -1.48 18.98
C PRO A 62 -1.75 -1.24 17.69
N MET A 63 -2.41 -1.31 16.54
CA MET A 63 -1.72 -1.14 15.25
C MET A 63 -2.57 -0.48 14.17
N TYR A 64 -1.90 0.33 13.36
CA TYR A 64 -2.43 0.89 12.13
C TYR A 64 -1.79 0.19 10.95
N LEU A 65 -2.54 -0.64 10.24
CA LEU A 65 -2.04 -1.28 9.04
C LEU A 65 -2.28 -0.40 7.82
N VAL A 66 -1.21 0.01 7.15
CA VAL A 66 -1.26 0.82 5.93
C VAL A 66 -0.91 -0.05 4.73
N ILE A 67 -1.81 -0.06 3.74
CA ILE A 67 -1.67 -0.81 2.49
C ILE A 67 -1.85 0.16 1.32
N PHE A 68 -0.92 0.14 0.38
CA PHE A 68 -1.04 0.84 -0.89
C PHE A 68 -1.42 -0.16 -1.98
N PRO A 69 -2.72 -0.35 -2.28
CA PRO A 69 -3.15 -1.42 -3.16
C PRO A 69 -2.75 -1.19 -4.62
N GLU A 70 -2.47 0.06 -5.02
CA GLU A 70 -1.87 0.39 -6.32
C GLU A 70 -0.44 -0.16 -6.49
N GLY A 71 0.26 -0.43 -5.38
CA GLY A 71 1.61 -0.99 -5.35
C GLY A 71 2.73 -0.06 -5.83
N THR A 72 2.39 1.09 -6.42
CA THR A 72 3.30 2.18 -6.78
C THR A 72 2.49 3.47 -6.93
N ARG A 73 3.17 4.61 -6.87
CA ARG A 73 2.55 5.91 -7.15
C ARG A 73 2.21 6.01 -8.64
N TYR A 74 1.10 6.67 -8.96
CA TYR A 74 0.79 7.09 -10.32
C TYR A 74 1.85 8.08 -10.82
N ASN A 75 2.43 7.79 -11.99
CA ASN A 75 3.43 8.65 -12.64
C ASN A 75 3.06 8.87 -14.12
N PRO A 76 2.70 10.10 -14.54
CA PRO A 76 2.43 10.44 -15.94
C PRO A 76 3.58 10.10 -16.90
N GLU A 77 4.83 10.16 -16.44
CA GLU A 77 6.03 9.88 -17.23
C GLU A 77 6.32 8.38 -17.39
N MET A 78 5.51 7.52 -16.78
CA MET A 78 5.61 6.05 -16.92
C MET A 78 4.39 5.50 -17.64
N PRO A 79 4.19 5.80 -18.93
CA PRO A 79 3.00 5.41 -19.68
C PRO A 79 2.81 3.89 -19.71
N LYS A 80 3.90 3.11 -19.70
CA LYS A 80 3.85 1.65 -19.63
C LYS A 80 3.14 1.15 -18.38
N VAL A 81 3.43 1.72 -17.21
CA VAL A 81 2.80 1.29 -15.94
C VAL A 81 1.32 1.64 -15.92
N ILE A 82 0.95 2.79 -16.51
CA ILE A 82 -0.44 3.21 -16.65
C ILE A 82 -1.17 2.26 -17.60
N ALA A 83 -0.60 1.96 -18.78
CA ALA A 83 -1.17 1.04 -19.76
C ALA A 83 -1.36 -0.36 -19.16
N ASP A 84 -0.35 -0.93 -18.50
CA ASP A 84 -0.45 -2.23 -17.82
C ASP A 84 -1.58 -2.27 -16.77
N SER A 85 -1.81 -1.14 -16.09
CA SER A 85 -2.86 -0.98 -15.09
C SER A 85 -4.25 -0.93 -15.72
N GLN A 86 -4.37 -0.24 -16.86
CA GLN A 86 -5.62 -0.12 -17.64
C GLN A 86 -5.98 -1.44 -18.31
N SER A 87 -5.03 -2.11 -18.96
CA SER A 87 -5.25 -3.42 -19.58
C SER A 87 -5.65 -4.49 -18.54
N PHE A 88 -5.13 -4.41 -17.31
CA PHE A 88 -5.62 -5.26 -16.23
C PHE A 88 -7.07 -4.93 -15.85
N ALA A 89 -7.45 -3.65 -15.74
CA ALA A 89 -8.82 -3.28 -15.44
C ALA A 89 -9.78 -3.82 -16.50
N GLU A 90 -9.44 -3.62 -17.79
CA GLU A 90 -10.23 -4.13 -18.92
C GLU A 90 -10.38 -5.65 -18.87
N LYS A 91 -9.27 -6.36 -18.65
CA LYS A 91 -9.27 -7.83 -18.57
C LYS A 91 -10.15 -8.37 -17.45
N GLU A 92 -10.15 -7.71 -16.30
CA GLU A 92 -10.93 -8.11 -15.13
C GLU A 92 -12.35 -7.50 -15.13
N GLY A 93 -12.74 -6.76 -16.19
CA GLY A 93 -14.05 -6.12 -16.30
C GLY A 93 -14.27 -4.95 -15.34
N LEU A 94 -13.19 -4.33 -14.85
CA LEU A 94 -13.21 -3.19 -13.94
C LEU A 94 -13.22 -1.87 -14.73
N ALA A 95 -13.72 -0.80 -14.10
CA ALA A 95 -13.67 0.54 -14.66
C ALA A 95 -12.21 0.98 -14.90
N VAL A 96 -11.92 1.47 -16.11
CA VAL A 96 -10.58 1.94 -16.49
C VAL A 96 -10.32 3.32 -15.88
N LEU A 97 -9.38 3.38 -14.94
CA LEU A 97 -9.05 4.59 -14.21
C LEU A 97 -8.03 5.46 -14.97
N LYS A 98 -8.20 6.78 -14.90
CA LYS A 98 -7.37 7.77 -15.63
C LYS A 98 -6.41 8.56 -14.74
N HIS A 99 -6.67 8.61 -13.44
CA HIS A 99 -5.92 9.46 -12.49
C HIS A 99 -5.28 8.67 -11.34
N VAL A 100 -5.56 7.38 -11.24
CA VAL A 100 -5.00 6.46 -10.25
C VAL A 100 -4.76 5.12 -10.93
N LEU A 101 -3.91 4.27 -10.35
CA LEU A 101 -3.72 2.92 -10.86
C LEU A 101 -4.82 2.00 -10.31
N THR A 102 -5.19 0.98 -11.08
CA THR A 102 -6.16 -0.03 -10.67
C THR A 102 -5.64 -0.80 -9.45
N PRO A 103 -6.32 -0.74 -8.30
CA PRO A 103 -5.88 -1.42 -7.07
C PRO A 103 -5.75 -2.94 -7.24
N ARG A 104 -4.71 -3.53 -6.64
CA ARG A 104 -4.54 -4.99 -6.52
C ARG A 104 -4.92 -5.44 -5.11
N VAL A 105 -6.13 -5.95 -4.97
CA VAL A 105 -6.81 -6.09 -3.67
C VAL A 105 -6.42 -7.33 -2.85
N LYS A 106 -5.65 -8.29 -3.39
CA LYS A 106 -5.38 -9.58 -2.70
C LYS A 106 -4.80 -9.39 -1.29
N ALA A 107 -3.79 -8.55 -1.13
CA ALA A 107 -3.19 -8.29 0.18
C ALA A 107 -4.16 -7.57 1.12
N THR A 108 -4.91 -6.59 0.61
CA THR A 108 -5.95 -5.88 1.37
C THR A 108 -7.04 -6.84 1.85
N HIS A 109 -7.51 -7.73 0.98
CA HIS A 109 -8.51 -8.73 1.31
C HIS A 109 -8.02 -9.67 2.41
N VAL A 110 -6.80 -10.21 2.27
CA VAL A 110 -6.22 -11.09 3.31
C VAL A 110 -6.03 -10.34 4.64
N ALA A 111 -5.64 -9.07 4.62
CA ALA A 111 -5.52 -8.25 5.82
C ALA A 111 -6.86 -8.11 6.55
N ILE A 112 -7.89 -7.65 5.84
CA ILE A 112 -9.23 -7.42 6.38
C ILE A 112 -9.82 -8.73 6.88
N ASP A 113 -9.79 -9.79 6.07
CA ASP A 113 -10.33 -11.10 6.45
C ASP A 113 -9.65 -11.68 7.69
N THR A 114 -8.34 -11.47 7.85
CA THR A 114 -7.60 -11.98 9.02
C THR A 114 -7.84 -11.14 10.27
N MET A 115 -7.98 -9.83 10.12
CA MET A 115 -8.06 -8.88 11.25
C MET A 115 -9.48 -8.34 11.49
N LYS A 116 -10.51 -8.91 10.87
CA LYS A 116 -11.89 -8.40 10.93
C LYS A 116 -12.43 -8.19 12.35
N ASP A 117 -11.99 -9.03 13.29
CA ASP A 117 -12.43 -8.97 14.69
C ASP A 117 -11.49 -8.10 15.57
N TYR A 118 -10.45 -7.51 14.96
CA TYR A 118 -9.43 -6.69 15.63
C TYR A 118 -9.38 -5.25 15.11
N LEU A 119 -9.85 -5.00 13.88
CA LEU A 119 -9.90 -3.66 13.28
C LEU A 119 -11.20 -2.95 13.66
N ASP A 120 -11.08 -1.73 14.18
CA ASP A 120 -12.26 -0.89 14.47
C ASP A 120 -12.85 -0.24 13.21
N ALA A 121 -11.99 0.12 12.24
CA ALA A 121 -12.39 0.85 11.04
C ALA A 121 -11.42 0.63 9.88
N VAL A 122 -11.94 0.80 8.65
CA VAL A 122 -11.15 0.85 7.41
C VAL A 122 -11.26 2.25 6.81
N TYR A 123 -10.11 2.88 6.57
CA TYR A 123 -10.04 4.20 5.96
C TYR A 123 -9.58 4.07 4.50
N ASP A 124 -10.42 4.48 3.56
CA ASP A 124 -10.01 4.70 2.18
C ASP A 124 -9.49 6.13 2.03
N VAL A 125 -8.23 6.27 1.61
CA VAL A 125 -7.53 7.55 1.57
C VAL A 125 -6.85 7.70 0.22
N THR A 126 -7.24 8.72 -0.53
CA THR A 126 -6.54 9.18 -1.73
C THR A 126 -5.80 10.48 -1.44
N VAL A 127 -4.52 10.53 -1.78
CA VAL A 127 -3.68 11.73 -1.57
C VAL A 127 -3.50 12.46 -2.90
N ALA A 128 -3.97 13.70 -2.96
CA ALA A 128 -3.69 14.62 -4.04
C ALA A 128 -2.54 15.55 -3.66
N TYR A 129 -1.62 15.79 -4.60
CA TYR A 129 -0.50 16.71 -4.42
C TYR A 129 -0.78 18.02 -5.15
N GLU A 130 -0.59 19.14 -4.48
CA GLU A 130 -0.65 20.48 -5.09
C GLU A 130 0.51 20.69 -6.09
N GLY A 131 0.33 21.60 -7.05
CA GLY A 131 1.36 21.95 -8.04
C GLY A 131 1.62 20.88 -9.11
N THR A 132 0.78 19.84 -9.15
CA THR A 132 0.91 18.72 -10.11
C THR A 132 0.09 18.90 -11.38
N VAL A 133 -0.39 20.11 -11.67
CA VAL A 133 -1.14 20.43 -12.90
C VAL A 133 -0.51 21.68 -13.53
N ASP A 134 -0.26 21.65 -14.83
CA ASP A 134 0.27 22.79 -15.56
C ASP A 134 -0.82 23.74 -16.06
N HIS A 135 -0.41 24.86 -16.68
CA HIS A 135 -1.33 25.85 -17.24
C HIS A 135 -2.20 25.31 -18.40
N LYS A 136 -1.89 24.11 -18.93
CA LYS A 136 -2.67 23.40 -19.95
C LYS A 136 -3.59 22.33 -19.35
N GLY A 137 -3.67 22.22 -18.02
CA GLY A 137 -4.46 21.21 -17.32
C GLY A 137 -3.83 19.81 -17.34
N GLN A 138 -2.58 19.67 -17.77
CA GLN A 138 -1.90 18.38 -17.83
C GLN A 138 -1.24 18.05 -16.49
N ARG A 139 -1.38 16.78 -16.08
CA ARG A 139 -0.80 16.32 -14.82
C ARG A 139 0.71 16.14 -14.95
N LYS A 140 1.44 16.82 -14.08
CA LYS A 140 2.90 16.72 -13.88
C LYS A 140 3.25 15.67 -12.83
N LEU A 141 4.53 15.34 -12.74
CA LEU A 141 5.07 14.44 -11.74
C LEU A 141 4.71 14.93 -10.33
N ALA A 142 4.32 14.00 -9.45
CA ALA A 142 4.17 14.31 -8.04
C ALA A 142 5.52 14.66 -7.41
N PRO A 143 5.56 15.56 -6.39
CA PRO A 143 6.79 15.87 -5.67
C PRO A 143 7.55 14.59 -5.27
N SER A 144 8.84 14.57 -5.55
CA SER A 144 9.75 13.51 -5.16
C SER A 144 10.72 14.06 -4.10
N MET A 145 11.31 13.16 -3.32
CA MET A 145 12.41 13.50 -2.42
C MET A 145 13.70 13.55 -3.26
N THR A 146 13.92 14.67 -3.96
CA THR A 146 15.24 15.04 -4.52
C THR A 146 15.91 16.05 -3.62
#